data_AF-A0A521LE71-F1
#
_entry.id   AF-A0A521LE71-F1
#
_cell.length_a   1.000
_cell.length_b   1.000
_cell.length_c   1.000
_cell.angle_alpha   90.00
_cell.angle_beta   90.00
_cell.angle_gamma   90.00
#
_symmetry.space_group_name_H-M   'P 1'
#
loop_
_entity.id
_entity.type
_entity.pdbx_description
1 polymer ?
#
loop_
_entity_poly.entity_id
_entity_poly.type
_entity_poly.pdbx_seq_one_letter_code
_entity_poly.pdbx_strand_id
1 'polypeptide(L)' 'MRDVLMALRLRLSTSHTTIPWIEFPVLLAFPPDTIPQLCVLHAIAHGDQATTYALTLSLRDEVSTIISPLNN' A
#
# COMPACT_ATOMS: atom_id res chain seq x y z
N MET A 1 0.87 5.95 -10.60
CA MET A 1 1.83 5.84 -9.48
C MET A 1 1.97 7.14 -8.67
N ARG A 2 2.25 8.30 -9.29
CA ARG A 2 2.39 9.59 -8.58
C ARG A 2 1.23 9.87 -7.61
N ASP A 3 0.00 9.75 -8.08
CA ASP A 3 -1.18 10.14 -7.30
C ASP A 3 -1.39 9.20 -6.09
N VAL A 4 -1.03 7.92 -6.24
CA VAL A 4 -0.99 6.93 -5.15
C VAL A 4 0.02 7.33 -4.07
N LEU A 5 1.25 7.63 -4.48
CA LEU A 5 2.32 8.03 -3.55
C LEU A 5 2.00 9.36 -2.86
N MET A 6 1.34 10.28 -3.57
CA MET A 6 0.89 11.56 -3.02
C MET A 6 -0.21 11.35 -1.98
N ALA A 7 -1.22 10.51 -2.27
CA ALA A 7 -2.27 10.17 -1.31
C ALA A 7 -1.70 9.49 -0.05
N LEU A 8 -0.73 8.57 -0.22
CA LEU A 8 -0.02 7.95 0.89
C LEU A 8 0.75 8.98 1.72
N ARG A 9 1.49 9.90 1.09
CA ARG A 9 2.23 10.96 1.80
C ARG A 9 1.30 11.87 2.59
N LEU A 10 0.17 12.26 2.00
CA LEU A 10 -0.85 13.05 2.69
C LEU A 10 -1.40 12.27 3.90
N ARG A 11 -1.69 10.98 3.74
CA ARG A 11 -2.14 10.15 4.85
C ARG A 11 -1.11 10.09 5.97
N LEU A 12 0.15 9.79 5.65
CA LEU A 12 1.26 9.77 6.58
C LEU A 12 1.42 11.08 7.34
N SER A 13 1.25 12.22 6.67
CA SER A 13 1.34 13.53 7.33
C SER A 13 0.23 13.81 8.35
N THR A 14 -0.91 13.13 8.20
CA THR A 14 -2.08 13.25 9.10
C THR A 14 -2.20 12.13 10.12
N SER A 15 -1.43 11.03 9.96
CA SER A 15 -1.50 9.85 10.81
C SER A 15 -0.50 9.98 11.96
N HIS A 16 -1.01 10.05 13.18
CA HIS A 16 -0.21 9.98 14.41
C HIS A 16 0.09 8.54 14.87
N THR A 17 -0.30 7.55 14.05
CA THR A 17 -0.29 6.13 14.40
C THR A 17 1.05 5.46 14.05
N THR A 18 1.67 4.80 15.03
CA THR A 18 2.88 3.98 14.89
C THR A 18 2.62 2.57 14.31
N ILE A 19 1.45 2.37 13.70
CA ILE A 19 1.01 1.05 13.24
C ILE A 19 1.74 0.75 11.92
N PRO A 20 2.28 -0.45 11.70
CA PRO A 20 3.00 -0.82 10.47
C PRO A 20 2.09 -0.90 9.23
N TRP A 21 0.80 -0.62 9.39
CA TRP A 21 -0.22 -0.69 8.37
C TRP A 21 -1.05 0.59 8.33
N ILE A 22 -1.24 1.13 7.12
CA ILE A 22 -1.93 2.39 6.88
C ILE A 22 -2.96 2.21 5.77
N GLU A 23 -4.20 2.61 6.07
CA GLU A 23 -5.27 2.75 5.09
C GLU A 23 -5.32 4.17 4.53
N PHE A 24 -5.39 4.30 3.20
CA PHE A 24 -5.60 5.58 2.54
C PHE A 24 -6.47 5.47 1.28
N PRO A 25 -7.33 6.48 1.03
CA PRO A 25 -8.12 6.54 -0.18
C PRO A 25 -7.28 7.03 -1.37
N VAL A 26 -7.52 6.48 -2.56
CA VAL A 26 -6.89 6.90 -3.81
C VAL A 26 -7.85 6.75 -4.99
N LEU A 27 -7.72 7.60 -6.00
CA LEU A 27 -8.43 7.45 -7.27
C LEU A 27 -7.57 6.63 -8.24
N LEU A 28 -8.09 5.48 -8.68
CA LEU A 28 -7.43 4.57 -9.61
C LEU A 28 -8.30 4.31 -10.84
N ALA A 29 -7.71 4.42 -12.03
CA ALA A 29 -8.33 3.97 -13.26
C ALA A 29 -7.82 2.56 -13.59
N PHE A 30 -8.73 1.63 -13.88
CA PHE A 30 -8.41 0.25 -14.23
C PHE A 30 -8.88 -0.05 -15.65
N PRO A 31 -8.02 -0.54 -16.55
CA PRO A 31 -8.45 -0.94 -17.88
C PRO A 31 -9.59 -1.98 -17.80
N PRO A 32 -10.63 -1.89 -18.65
CA PRO A 32 -10.78 -0.96 -19.77
C PRO A 32 -11.35 0.43 -19.41
N ASP A 33 -11.75 0.64 -18.16
CA ASP A 33 -12.38 1.88 -17.70
C ASP A 33 -11.35 3.01 -17.55
N THR A 34 -11.64 4.14 -18.18
CA THR A 34 -10.82 5.36 -18.09
C THR A 34 -11.23 6.28 -16.95
N ILE A 35 -12.39 6.03 -16.33
CA ILE A 35 -12.91 6.82 -15.22
C ILE A 35 -12.23 6.37 -13.92
N PRO A 36 -11.48 7.25 -13.23
CA PRO A 36 -10.88 6.91 -11.95
C PRO A 36 -11.95 6.61 -10.90
N GLN A 37 -11.85 5.45 -10.25
CA GLN A 37 -12.72 5.03 -9.18
C GLN A 37 -12.04 5.25 -7.82
N LEU A 38 -12.82 5.55 -6.79
CA LEU A 38 -12.32 5.68 -5.43
C LEU A 38 -12.04 4.28 -4.85
N CYS A 39 -10.78 4.03 -4.55
CA CYS A 39 -10.30 2.78 -3.96
C CYS A 39 -9.67 3.04 -2.60
N VAL A 40 -9.68 2.03 -1.73
CA VAL A 40 -8.93 2.04 -0.48
C VAL A 40 -7.72 1.13 -0.66
N LEU A 41 -6.54 1.71 -0.48
CA LEU A 41 -5.28 0.97 -0.48
C LEU A 41 -4.76 0.79 0.95
N HIS A 42 -4.06 -0.31 1.12
CA HIS A 42 -3.29 -0.68 2.28
C HIS A 42 -1.81 -0.52 1.99
N ALA A 43 -1.13 0.27 2.81
CA ALA A 43 0.32 0.33 2.84
C ALA A 43 0.84 -0.46 4.05
N ILE A 44 1.68 -1.46 3.80
CA ILE A 44 2.36 -2.25 4.84
C ILE A 44 3.84 -1.94 4.75
N ALA A 45 4.41 -1.37 5.81
CA ALA A 45 5.84 -1.17 5.93
C ALA A 45 6.49 -2.45 6.48
N HIS A 46 7.53 -2.94 5.80
CA HIS A 46 8.32 -4.09 6.23
C HIS A 46 9.80 -3.87 5.93
N GLY A 47 10.66 -4.59 6.63
CA GLY A 47 12.10 -4.59 6.42
C GLY A 47 12.64 -5.98 6.69
N ASP A 48 13.60 -6.40 5.87
CA ASP A 48 14.31 -7.67 6.01
C ASP A 48 15.82 -7.45 5.82
N GLN A 49 16.62 -8.47 6.08
CA GLN A 49 18.07 -8.51 5.93
C GLN A 49 18.53 -8.03 4.54
N ALA A 50 17.74 -8.30 3.49
CA ALA A 50 18.05 -7.88 2.12
C ALA A 50 17.53 -6.47 1.74
N THR A 51 16.49 -5.98 2.43
CA THR A 51 15.85 -4.68 2.14
C THR A 51 15.48 -4.00 3.44
N THR A 52 16.26 -2.99 3.82
CA THR A 52 16.10 -2.27 5.10
C THR A 52 14.73 -1.59 5.22
N TYR A 53 14.16 -1.12 4.10
CA TYR A 53 12.84 -0.49 4.07
C TYR A 53 12.11 -0.83 2.78
N ALA A 54 10.99 -1.54 2.90
CA ALA A 54 10.08 -1.85 1.82
C ALA A 54 8.65 -1.49 2.22
N LEU A 55 7.84 -1.14 1.23
CA LEU A 55 6.43 -0.82 1.42
C LEU A 55 5.60 -1.56 0.39
N THR A 56 4.71 -2.42 0.86
CA THR A 56 3.77 -3.15 0.00
C THR A 56 2.45 -2.38 -0.05
N LEU A 57 1.96 -2.13 -1.26
CA LEU A 57 0.65 -1.55 -1.52
C LEU A 57 -0.29 -2.65 -2.01
N SER A 58 -1.45 -2.79 -1.38
CA SER A 58 -2.48 -3.76 -1.75
C SER A 58 -3.84 -3.09 -1.78
N LEU A 59 -4.72 -3.51 -2.68
CA LEU A 59 -6.14 -3.16 -2.59
C LEU A 59 -6.77 -3.87 -1.39
N ARG A 60 -7.79 -3.25 -0.79
CA ARG A 60 -8.47 -3.80 0.40
C ARG A 60 -9.02 -5.21 0.19
N ASP A 61 -9.50 -5.50 -1.01
CA ASP A 61 -10.10 -6.80 -1.35
C ASP A 61 -9.12 -7.71 -2.13
N GLU A 62 -7.86 -7.29 -2.26
CA GLU A 62 -6.83 -8.10 -2.92
C GLU A 62 -6.27 -9.13 -1.94
N VAL A 63 -6.48 -10.41 -2.26
CA VAL A 63 -5.90 -11.52 -1.52
C VAL A 63 -4.57 -11.89 -2.16
N SER A 64 -3.47 -11.42 -1.57
CA SER A 64 -2.11 -11.75 -2.00
C SER A 64 -1.44 -12.68 -0.99
N THR A 65 -1.06 -13.88 -1.45
CA THR A 65 -0.38 -14.88 -0.61
C THR A 65 1.11 -14.56 -0.54
N ILE A 66 1.59 -14.11 0.61
CA ILE A 66 3.03 -13.90 0.86
C ILE A 66 3.63 -15.22 1.38
N ILE A 67 4.36 -15.93 0.51
CA ILE A 67 5.13 -17.11 0.90
C ILE A 67 6.53 -16.64 1.32
N SER A 68 6.78 -16.53 2.62
CA SER A 68 8.12 -16.29 3.14
C SER A 68 8.84 -17.63 3.29
N PRO A 69 10.01 -17.84 2.67
CA PRO A 69 10.78 -19.06 2.87
C PRO A 69 11.25 -19.12 4.33
N LEU A 70 10.78 -20.12 5.08
CA LEU A 70 11.32 -20.44 6.39
C LEU A 70 12.69 -21.10 6.18
N ASN A 71 13.76 -20.31 6.24
CA ASN A 71 15.12 -20.85 6.23
C ASN A 71 15.40 -21.46 7.61
N ASN A 72 15.51 -22.80 7.66
CA ASN A 72 15.89 -23.58 8.84
C ASN A 72 17.42 -23.65 8.96
#